data_AF-A0A7C1RSZ7-F1
#
_entry.id   AF-A0A7C1RSZ7-F1
#
_cell.length_a   1.000
_cell.length_b   1.000
_cell.length_c   1.000
_cell.angle_alpha   90.00
_cell.angle_beta   90.00
_cell.angle_gamma   90.00
#
_symmetry.space_group_name_H-M   'P 1'
#
loop_
_entity.id
_entity.type
_entity.pdbx_description
1 polymer ?
#
loop_
_entity_poly.entity_id
_entity_poly.type
_entity_poly.pdbx_seq_one_letter_code
_entity_poly.pdbx_strand_id
1 'polypeptide(L)'
;MKKRMMGLVTIAVWFLGCTNPMVNMTPSEFEEAGLEDLVYQYQNGRPPVIKDELIRRKAVPVHEWQYIDQRQLVVGMSEVGLQLSWGYPRSIGSWGVQTQYIYKFDRSRSKYVHLKNGKVSSWQE
;
A
#
# COMPACT_ATOMS: atom_id res chain seq x y z
N MET A 1 -48.58 39.14 31.87
CA MET A 1 -47.68 37.96 31.82
C MET A 1 -47.92 37.17 30.54
N LYS A 2 -47.05 37.29 29.54
CA LYS A 2 -46.93 36.31 28.43
C LYS A 2 -45.44 36.20 28.11
N LYS A 3 -44.86 35.02 28.37
CA LYS A 3 -43.42 34.75 28.31
C LYS A 3 -42.96 34.71 26.85
N ARG A 4 -41.90 35.45 26.54
CA ARG A 4 -41.15 35.35 25.26
C ARG A 4 -40.44 34.00 25.25
N MET A 5 -40.80 33.12 24.31
CA MET A 5 -40.08 31.86 24.10
C MET A 5 -39.01 32.10 23.02
N MET A 6 -37.77 32.16 23.49
CA MET A 6 -36.55 32.29 22.71
C MET A 6 -36.23 30.92 22.12
N GLY A 7 -36.49 30.73 20.83
CA GLY A 7 -36.12 29.52 20.09
C GLY A 7 -34.64 29.58 19.70
N LEU A 8 -33.82 28.78 20.36
CA LEU A 8 -32.40 28.58 20.09
C LEU A 8 -32.18 28.07 18.65
N VAL A 9 -31.48 28.85 17.83
CA VAL A 9 -30.90 28.39 16.57
C VAL A 9 -29.69 27.53 16.91
N THR A 10 -29.81 26.21 16.77
CA THR A 10 -28.70 25.27 16.90
C THR A 10 -27.98 25.21 15.56
N ILE A 11 -26.92 26.00 15.40
CA ILE A 11 -26.00 25.87 14.26
C ILE A 11 -25.15 24.62 14.54
N ALA A 12 -25.52 23.50 13.95
CA ALA A 12 -24.67 22.32 13.91
C ALA A 12 -23.49 22.62 12.97
N VAL A 13 -22.39 23.10 13.55
CA VAL A 13 -21.09 23.17 12.87
C VAL A 13 -20.58 21.74 12.76
N TRP A 14 -20.83 21.12 11.61
CA TRP A 14 -20.15 19.90 11.24
C TRP A 14 -18.68 20.24 11.03
N PHE A 15 -17.85 19.86 12.01
CA PHE A 15 -16.42 19.74 11.80
C PHE A 15 -16.22 18.74 10.67
N LEU A 16 -16.01 19.24 9.45
CA LEU A 16 -15.39 18.48 8.37
C LEU A 16 -13.92 18.23 8.76
N GLY A 17 -13.73 17.39 9.77
CA GLY A 17 -12.47 16.69 9.94
C GLY A 17 -12.32 15.78 8.73
N CYS A 18 -11.26 16.00 7.94
CA CYS A 18 -10.83 15.06 6.92
C CYS A 18 -10.51 13.72 7.62
N THR A 19 -11.51 12.86 7.73
CA THR A 19 -11.28 11.46 8.04
C THR A 19 -10.86 10.83 6.73
N ASN A 20 -9.55 10.55 6.57
CA ASN A 20 -9.13 9.55 5.61
C ASN A 20 -9.64 8.22 6.19
N PRO A 21 -10.72 7.63 5.67
CA PRO A 21 -11.19 6.38 6.21
C PRO A 21 -10.27 5.30 5.64
N MET A 22 -9.19 5.02 6.35
CA MET A 22 -8.53 3.73 6.19
C MET A 22 -9.58 2.67 6.53
N VAL A 23 -9.97 1.90 5.50
CA VAL A 23 -10.82 0.72 5.56
C VAL A 23 -12.30 1.01 5.89
N ASN A 24 -12.98 1.75 5.01
CA ASN A 24 -14.45 1.75 4.90
C ASN A 24 -14.87 1.49 3.43
N MET A 25 -14.13 0.65 2.72
CA MET A 25 -14.52 0.17 1.39
C MET A 25 -15.37 -1.08 1.55
N THR A 26 -16.48 -1.12 0.82
CA THR A 26 -17.34 -2.30 0.67
C THR A 26 -16.62 -3.41 -0.10
N PRO A 27 -16.99 -4.69 0.08
CA PRO A 27 -16.41 -5.80 -0.69
C PRO A 27 -16.47 -5.58 -2.21
N SER A 28 -17.53 -4.96 -2.72
CA SER A 28 -17.69 -4.62 -4.14
C SER A 28 -16.67 -3.58 -4.63
N GLU A 29 -16.32 -2.59 -3.81
CA GLU A 29 -15.32 -1.58 -4.19
C GLU A 29 -13.91 -2.19 -4.27
N PHE A 30 -13.62 -3.25 -3.48
CA PHE A 30 -12.35 -3.98 -3.60
C PHE A 30 -12.26 -4.83 -4.86
N GLU A 31 -13.37 -5.40 -5.33
CA GLU A 31 -13.40 -6.20 -6.56
C GLU A 31 -13.13 -5.34 -7.80
N GLU A 32 -13.59 -4.09 -7.80
CA GLU A 32 -13.36 -3.13 -8.89
C GLU A 32 -12.01 -2.39 -8.79
N ALA A 33 -11.40 -2.36 -7.60
CA ALA A 33 -10.13 -1.66 -7.38
C ALA A 33 -8.98 -2.22 -8.23
N GLY A 34 -8.11 -1.33 -8.72
CA GLY A 34 -6.91 -1.70 -9.45
C GLY A 34 -5.87 -2.40 -8.54
N LEU A 35 -4.95 -3.17 -9.15
CA LEU A 35 -3.87 -3.83 -8.39
C LEU A 35 -3.00 -2.82 -7.62
N GLU A 36 -2.68 -1.68 -8.24
CA GLU A 36 -1.89 -0.62 -7.61
C GLU A 36 -2.57 -0.04 -6.36
N ASP A 37 -3.89 0.20 -6.43
CA ASP A 37 -4.68 0.67 -5.29
C ASP A 37 -4.66 -0.35 -4.14
N LEU A 38 -4.82 -1.64 -4.45
CA LEU A 38 -4.75 -2.70 -3.45
C LEU A 38 -3.36 -2.77 -2.79
N VAL A 39 -2.28 -2.65 -3.55
CA VAL A 39 -0.90 -2.65 -3.01
C VAL A 39 -0.69 -1.43 -2.10
N TYR A 40 -1.12 -0.25 -2.55
CA TYR A 40 -1.02 0.99 -1.76
C TYR A 40 -1.81 0.89 -0.45
N GLN A 41 -3.05 0.41 -0.49
CA GLN A 41 -3.88 0.25 0.70
C GLN A 41 -3.31 -0.82 1.65
N TYR A 42 -2.78 -1.92 1.12
CA TYR A 42 -2.13 -2.94 1.95
C TYR A 42 -0.90 -2.39 2.68
N GLN A 43 -0.09 -1.55 2.03
CA GLN A 43 1.09 -0.97 2.68
C GLN A 43 0.74 -0.04 3.86
N ASN A 44 -0.38 0.68 3.78
CA ASN A 44 -0.76 1.67 4.79
C ASN A 44 -1.36 1.05 6.07
N GLY A 45 -1.98 -0.14 5.99
CA GLY A 45 -2.63 -0.76 7.15
C GLY A 45 -2.56 -2.27 7.27
N ARG A 46 -2.03 -2.96 6.25
CA ARG A 46 -2.01 -4.43 6.12
C ARG A 46 -3.35 -5.11 6.46
N PRO A 47 -4.50 -4.61 5.97
CA PRO A 47 -5.79 -5.22 6.31
C PRO A 47 -5.91 -6.64 5.72
N PRO A 48 -6.39 -7.64 6.48
CA PRO A 48 -6.52 -9.02 6.01
C PRO A 48 -7.34 -9.17 4.74
N VAL A 49 -8.42 -8.39 4.59
CA VAL A 49 -9.29 -8.45 3.40
C VAL A 49 -8.55 -8.16 2.09
N ILE A 50 -7.57 -7.24 2.12
CA ILE A 50 -6.78 -6.92 0.93
C ILE A 50 -5.75 -8.02 0.65
N LYS A 51 -5.19 -8.65 1.70
CA LYS A 51 -4.34 -9.83 1.53
C LYS A 51 -5.10 -10.97 0.86
N ASP A 52 -6.31 -11.24 1.33
CA ASP A 52 -7.16 -12.28 0.75
C ASP A 52 -7.49 -11.98 -0.72
N GLU A 53 -7.77 -10.73 -1.06
CA GLU A 53 -8.02 -10.32 -2.44
C GLU A 53 -6.77 -10.44 -3.33
N LEU A 54 -5.60 -10.03 -2.85
CA LEU A 54 -4.33 -10.20 -3.56
C LEU A 54 -3.99 -11.67 -3.78
N ILE A 55 -4.30 -12.55 -2.82
CA ILE A 55 -4.17 -14.01 -2.94
C ILE A 55 -5.15 -14.55 -3.99
N ARG A 56 -6.43 -14.15 -3.92
CA ARG A 56 -7.49 -14.58 -4.87
C ARG A 56 -7.12 -14.23 -6.31
N ARG A 57 -6.58 -13.02 -6.52
CA ARG A 57 -6.10 -12.53 -7.84
C ARG A 57 -4.81 -13.19 -8.31
N LYS A 58 -4.14 -13.98 -7.46
CA LYS A 58 -2.80 -14.54 -7.72
C LYS A 58 -1.78 -13.44 -8.05
N ALA A 59 -1.97 -12.23 -7.50
CA ALA A 59 -1.07 -11.10 -7.71
C ALA A 59 0.31 -11.35 -7.10
N VAL A 60 0.36 -12.18 -6.06
CA VAL A 60 1.56 -12.57 -5.33
C VAL A 60 1.53 -14.09 -5.13
N PRO A 61 2.61 -14.82 -5.44
CA PRO A 61 2.72 -16.24 -5.12
C PRO A 61 2.57 -16.49 -3.61
N VAL A 62 1.82 -17.53 -3.24
CA VAL A 62 1.49 -17.82 -1.82
C VAL A 62 2.74 -17.95 -0.93
N HIS A 63 3.83 -18.51 -1.48
CA HIS A 63 5.09 -18.71 -0.74
C HIS A 63 5.87 -17.41 -0.45
N GLU A 64 5.53 -16.28 -1.09
CA GLU A 64 6.18 -14.99 -0.86
C GLU A 64 5.66 -14.28 0.40
N TRP A 65 4.44 -14.60 0.85
CA TRP A 65 3.79 -13.91 1.97
C TRP A 65 4.57 -14.00 3.28
N GLN A 66 5.24 -15.11 3.55
CA GLN A 66 6.10 -15.24 4.74
C GLN A 66 7.20 -14.17 4.77
N TYR A 67 7.76 -13.82 3.62
CA TYR A 67 8.81 -12.81 3.51
C TYR A 67 8.23 -11.39 3.53
N ILE A 68 7.08 -11.17 2.88
CA ILE A 68 6.35 -9.90 2.90
C ILE A 68 5.97 -9.51 4.33
N ASP A 69 5.42 -10.46 5.09
CA ASP A 69 4.99 -10.24 6.45
C ASP A 69 6.19 -9.87 7.34
N GLN A 70 7.34 -10.52 7.12
CA GLN A 70 8.62 -10.28 7.81
C GLN A 70 9.45 -9.10 7.26
N ARG A 71 8.96 -8.40 6.22
CA ARG A 71 9.70 -7.32 5.52
C ARG A 71 11.07 -7.75 4.98
N GLN A 72 11.16 -8.99 4.51
CA GLN A 72 12.36 -9.57 3.93
C GLN A 72 12.31 -9.56 2.40
N LEU A 73 13.49 -9.56 1.78
CA LEU A 73 13.67 -9.79 0.35
C LEU A 73 14.33 -11.14 0.13
N VAL A 74 13.91 -11.80 -0.95
CA VAL A 74 14.54 -13.02 -1.43
C VAL A 74 14.70 -12.95 -2.94
N VAL A 75 15.75 -13.57 -3.46
CA VAL A 75 15.94 -13.71 -4.91
C VAL A 75 14.78 -14.52 -5.48
N GLY A 76 14.24 -14.06 -6.61
CA GLY A 76 13.08 -14.65 -7.28
C GLY A 76 11.73 -14.07 -6.86
N MET A 77 11.69 -13.25 -5.80
CA MET A 77 10.47 -12.56 -5.35
C MET A 77 9.89 -11.68 -6.46
N SER A 78 8.58 -11.72 -6.63
CA SER A 78 7.86 -10.86 -7.58
C SER A 78 8.03 -9.38 -7.25
N GLU A 79 7.93 -8.52 -8.27
CA GLU A 79 7.94 -7.06 -8.10
C GLU A 79 6.82 -6.57 -7.16
N VAL A 80 5.63 -7.16 -7.25
CA VAL A 80 4.52 -6.88 -6.32
C VAL A 80 4.88 -7.31 -4.89
N GLY A 81 5.48 -8.49 -4.72
CA GLY A 81 5.96 -8.95 -3.41
C GLY A 81 7.03 -8.03 -2.81
N LEU A 82 7.97 -7.55 -3.63
CA LEU A 82 8.96 -6.53 -3.24
C LEU A 82 8.25 -5.26 -2.75
N GLN A 83 7.30 -4.74 -3.52
CA GLN A 83 6.56 -3.54 -3.14
C GLN A 83 5.75 -3.74 -1.85
N LEU A 84 5.07 -4.87 -1.66
CA LEU A 84 4.34 -5.16 -0.43
C LEU A 84 5.26 -5.36 0.79
N SER A 85 6.49 -5.85 0.56
CA SER A 85 7.49 -6.06 1.61
C SER A 85 8.16 -4.75 2.04
N TRP A 86 8.68 -3.97 1.09
CA TRP A 86 9.56 -2.81 1.34
C TRP A 86 8.95 -1.46 0.99
N GLY A 87 7.74 -1.43 0.43
CA GLY A 87 7.11 -0.21 -0.04
C GLY A 87 7.49 0.14 -1.48
N TYR A 88 6.99 1.29 -1.95
CA TYR A 88 7.37 1.83 -3.24
C TYR A 88 8.78 2.42 -3.22
N PRO A 89 9.59 2.20 -4.28
CA PRO A 89 10.91 2.78 -4.38
C PRO A 89 10.84 4.30 -4.52
N ARG A 90 11.92 4.98 -4.12
CA ARG A 90 12.04 6.44 -4.33
C ARG A 90 12.30 6.78 -5.80
N SER A 91 13.00 5.90 -6.50
CA SER A 91 13.35 6.07 -7.91
C SER A 91 13.47 4.71 -8.58
N ILE A 92 13.14 4.67 -9.87
CA ILE A 92 13.17 3.47 -10.69
C ILE A 92 13.99 3.78 -11.95
N GLY A 93 14.96 2.94 -12.26
CA GLY A 93 15.63 2.88 -13.56
C GLY A 93 15.28 1.58 -14.27
N SER A 94 15.05 1.60 -15.58
CA SER A 94 14.65 0.40 -16.33
C SER A 94 15.31 0.34 -17.70
N TRP A 95 15.94 -0.78 -18.04
CA TRP A 95 16.70 -0.99 -19.27
C TRP A 95 16.47 -2.42 -19.80
N GLY A 96 15.56 -2.54 -20.78
CA GLY A 96 15.14 -3.84 -21.30
C GLY A 96 14.44 -4.67 -20.24
N VAL A 97 14.99 -5.85 -19.93
CA VAL A 97 14.45 -6.76 -18.90
C VAL A 97 14.95 -6.46 -17.49
N GLN A 98 15.87 -5.50 -17.36
CA GLN A 98 16.49 -5.12 -16.09
C GLN A 98 15.79 -3.91 -15.51
N THR A 99 15.50 -3.94 -14.22
CA THR A 99 14.94 -2.80 -13.50
C THR A 99 15.71 -2.61 -12.20
N GLN A 100 16.03 -1.38 -11.84
CA GLN A 100 16.68 -1.02 -10.59
C GLN A 100 15.72 -0.15 -9.77
N TYR A 101 15.45 -0.60 -8.56
CA TYR A 101 14.66 0.10 -7.56
C TYR A 101 15.61 0.73 -6.54
N ILE A 102 15.47 2.03 -6.32
CA ILE A 102 16.29 2.78 -5.36
C ILE A 102 15.43 3.11 -4.14
N TYR A 103 15.76 2.51 -3.01
CA TYR A 103 15.14 2.77 -1.72
C TYR A 103 16.00 3.73 -0.91
N LYS A 104 15.40 4.77 -0.31
CA LYS A 104 16.09 5.68 0.60
C LYS A 104 15.50 5.51 2.00
N PHE A 105 16.33 5.06 2.94
CA PHE A 105 15.93 4.92 4.34
C PHE A 105 16.27 6.17 5.15
N ASP A 106 17.35 6.86 4.78
CA ASP A 106 17.71 8.18 5.32
C ASP A 106 18.47 9.01 4.26
N ARG A 107 19.09 10.12 4.68
CA ARG A 107 19.79 11.04 3.77
C ARG A 107 21.08 10.46 3.18
N SER A 108 21.71 9.47 3.82
CA SER A 108 23.01 8.94 3.42
C SER A 108 22.98 7.46 3.00
N ARG A 109 21.93 6.71 3.35
CA ARG A 109 21.81 5.29 3.04
C ARG A 109 20.72 5.04 2.01
N SER A 110 21.16 4.53 0.86
CA SER A 110 20.29 4.04 -0.20
C SER A 110 20.51 2.53 -0.35
N LYS A 111 19.45 1.77 -0.60
CA LYS A 111 19.55 0.38 -1.04
C LYS A 111 19.08 0.27 -2.48
N TYR A 112 19.78 -0.54 -3.24
CA TYR A 112 19.50 -0.76 -4.65
C TYR A 112 19.02 -2.18 -4.82
N VAL A 113 17.78 -2.37 -5.26
CA VAL A 113 17.22 -3.69 -5.55
C VAL A 113 17.15 -3.84 -7.06
N HIS A 114 17.73 -4.92 -7.57
CA HIS A 114 17.75 -5.22 -8.99
C HIS A 114 16.71 -6.29 -9.29
N LEU A 115 15.95 -6.07 -10.36
CA LEU A 115 14.97 -7.01 -10.88
C LEU A 115 15.38 -7.40 -12.29
N LYS A 116 15.13 -8.67 -12.62
CA LYS A 116 15.23 -9.21 -13.98
C LYS A 116 13.92 -9.90 -14.31
N ASN A 117 13.26 -9.48 -15.39
CA ASN A 117 11.93 -9.98 -15.78
C ASN A 117 10.89 -9.88 -14.64
N GLY A 118 10.82 -8.73 -13.96
CA GLY A 118 9.84 -8.48 -12.89
C GLY A 118 10.06 -9.29 -11.61
N LYS A 119 11.26 -9.87 -11.42
CA LYS A 119 11.64 -10.63 -10.23
C LYS A 119 12.95 -10.13 -9.65
N VAL A 120 13.04 -10.07 -8.32
CA VAL A 120 14.27 -9.71 -7.60
C VAL A 120 15.41 -10.64 -8.02
N SER A 121 16.51 -10.07 -8.53
CA SER A 121 17.70 -10.80 -8.97
C SER A 121 18.87 -10.62 -8.00
N SER A 122 19.03 -9.42 -7.44
CA SER A 122 20.05 -9.09 -6.44
C SER A 122 19.74 -7.77 -5.74
N TRP A 123 20.53 -7.41 -4.73
CA TRP A 123 20.48 -6.07 -4.11
C TRP A 123 21.85 -5.66 -3.56
N GLN A 124 22.04 -4.36 -3.38
CA GLN A 124 23.24 -3.72 -2.84
C GLN A 124 22.87 -2.74 -1.72
N GLU A 125 23.73 -2.66 -0.71
CA GLU A 125 23.70 -1.67 0.38
C GLU A 125 24.77 -0.58 0.19
#